data_AF-A0A935DJZ8-F1
#
_entry.id   AF-A0A935DJZ8-F1
#
_cell.length_a   1.000
_cell.length_b   1.000
_cell.length_c   1.000
_cell.angle_alpha   90.00
_cell.angle_beta   90.00
_cell.angle_gamma   90.00
#
_symmetry.space_group_name_H-M   'P 1'
#
loop_
_entity.id
_entity.type
_entity.pdbx_description
1 polymer ?
#
loop_
_entity_poly.entity_id
_entity_poly.type
_entity_poly.pdbx_seq_one_letter_code
_entity_poly.pdbx_strand_id
1 'polypeptide(L)'
;MSLTDRPTPATVGHAIDEYLRLAYEGPLPPLVAALVDEVRSAPPDGLYECSAFERDGESRYALRLGNRYYPHMKLVIERLPSGEAWFFRADTHDQHVTVEPSDPDYPAFQALTTRNRTIAAAIESAWTHDGLDTFRAFLRRDLDARRH
;
A
#
# COMPACT_ATOMS: atom_id res chain seq x y z
N MET A 1 12.82 5.64 -15.92
CA MET A 1 12.49 6.55 -14.79
C MET A 1 13.53 6.32 -13.71
N SER A 2 14.04 7.38 -13.09
CA SER A 2 14.94 7.26 -11.94
C SER A 2 14.15 6.82 -10.72
N LEU A 3 14.65 5.87 -9.93
CA LEU A 3 14.00 5.43 -8.69
C LEU A 3 14.00 6.52 -7.60
N THR A 4 14.83 7.55 -7.78
CA THR A 4 14.97 8.68 -6.87
C THR A 4 13.77 9.62 -6.89
N ASP A 5 13.05 9.66 -8.00
CA ASP A 5 11.89 10.54 -8.19
C ASP A 5 10.63 9.89 -7.62
N ARG A 6 9.72 10.73 -7.11
CA ARG A 6 8.40 10.26 -6.66
C ARG A 6 7.67 9.55 -7.82
N PRO A 7 6.95 8.45 -7.56
CA PRO A 7 6.13 7.79 -8.59
C PRO A 7 5.21 8.79 -9.29
N THR A 8 5.07 8.67 -10.62
CA THR A 8 4.20 9.57 -11.39
C THR A 8 2.72 9.31 -11.08
N PRO A 9 1.81 10.25 -11.38
CA PRO A 9 0.37 10.01 -11.27
C PRO A 9 -0.10 8.75 -12.00
N ALA A 10 0.46 8.45 -13.18
CA ALA A 10 0.14 7.22 -13.91
C ALA A 10 0.58 5.96 -13.14
N THR A 11 1.79 5.99 -12.54
CA THR A 11 2.30 4.89 -11.70
C THR A 11 1.44 4.69 -10.45
N VAL A 12 1.04 5.77 -9.79
CA VAL A 12 0.18 5.73 -8.59
C VAL A 12 -1.22 5.23 -8.95
N GLY A 13 -1.79 5.67 -10.07
CA GLY A 13 -3.07 5.19 -10.58
C GLY A 13 -3.04 3.67 -10.83
N HIS A 14 -2.01 3.18 -11.52
CA HIS A 14 -1.83 1.74 -11.73
C HIS A 14 -1.73 0.96 -10.42
N ALA A 15 -0.97 1.48 -9.45
CA ALA A 15 -0.84 0.84 -8.14
C ALA A 15 -2.18 0.77 -7.39
N ILE A 16 -2.99 1.84 -7.46
CA ILE A 16 -4.34 1.89 -6.87
C ILE A 16 -5.26 0.87 -7.54
N ASP A 17 -5.24 0.76 -8.86
CA ASP A 17 -6.11 -0.15 -9.60
C ASP A 17 -5.84 -1.61 -9.23
N GLU A 18 -4.57 -2.02 -9.22
CA GLU A 18 -4.17 -3.37 -8.80
C GLU A 18 -4.51 -3.64 -7.32
N TYR A 19 -4.30 -2.65 -6.45
CA TYR A 19 -4.68 -2.76 -5.04
C TYR A 19 -6.17 -3.05 -4.91
N LEU A 20 -7.02 -2.23 -5.51
CA LEU A 20 -8.48 -2.32 -5.36
C LEU A 20 -9.03 -3.61 -5.97
N ARG A 21 -8.49 -4.04 -7.11
CA ARG A 21 -8.85 -5.29 -7.79
C ARG A 21 -8.63 -6.52 -6.90
N LEU A 22 -7.60 -6.51 -6.05
CA LEU A 22 -7.26 -7.62 -5.17
C LEU A 22 -7.87 -7.48 -3.76
N ALA A 23 -8.09 -6.25 -3.30
CA ALA A 23 -8.63 -5.96 -1.97
C ALA A 23 -10.16 -6.11 -1.87
N TYR A 24 -10.87 -5.94 -2.99
CA TYR A 24 -12.34 -5.95 -3.04
C TYR A 24 -12.87 -6.92 -4.10
N GLU A 25 -13.90 -7.68 -3.73
CA GLU A 25 -14.72 -8.46 -4.66
C GLU A 25 -16.09 -7.76 -4.76
N GLY A 26 -16.23 -6.83 -5.70
CA GLY A 26 -17.46 -6.06 -5.91
C GLY A 26 -17.27 -4.54 -5.81
N PRO A 27 -18.37 -3.78 -5.65
CA PRO A 27 -18.30 -2.32 -5.63
C PRO A 27 -17.51 -1.82 -4.42
N LEU A 28 -16.77 -0.72 -4.62
CA LEU A 28 -16.03 -0.07 -3.54
C LEU A 28 -17.00 0.57 -2.54
N PRO A 29 -16.65 0.61 -1.25
CA PRO A 29 -17.35 1.46 -0.30
C PRO A 29 -17.34 2.92 -0.77
N PRO A 30 -18.43 3.70 -0.60
CA PRO A 30 -18.53 5.07 -1.11
C PRO A 30 -17.39 5.99 -0.69
N LEU A 31 -16.89 5.83 0.54
CA LEU A 31 -15.76 6.61 1.05
C LEU A 31 -14.45 6.30 0.29
N VAL A 32 -14.22 5.02 -0.03
CA VAL A 32 -13.04 4.59 -0.79
C VAL A 32 -13.15 5.07 -2.23
N ALA A 33 -14.33 4.96 -2.84
CA ALA A 33 -14.57 5.48 -4.18
C ALA A 33 -14.30 7.00 -4.26
N ALA A 34 -14.85 7.78 -3.33
CA ALA A 34 -14.62 9.23 -3.27
C ALA A 34 -13.14 9.59 -3.09
N LEU A 35 -12.42 8.85 -2.24
CA LEU A 35 -10.98 9.03 -2.02
C LEU A 35 -10.19 8.76 -3.30
N VAL A 36 -10.51 7.69 -4.02
CA VAL A 36 -9.87 7.35 -5.31
C VAL A 36 -10.16 8.40 -6.36
N ASP A 37 -11.40 8.90 -6.43
CA ASP A 37 -11.78 9.97 -7.35
C ASP A 37 -11.05 11.28 -7.05
N GLU A 38 -10.85 11.62 -5.78
CA GLU A 38 -10.05 12.79 -5.37
C GLU A 38 -8.60 12.67 -5.84
N VAL A 39 -7.96 11.52 -5.63
CA VAL A 39 -6.59 11.27 -6.08
C VAL A 39 -6.48 11.33 -7.60
N ARG A 40 -7.45 10.75 -8.33
CA ARG A 40 -7.47 10.76 -9.80
C ARG A 40 -7.76 12.13 -10.39
N SER A 41 -8.45 12.98 -9.65
CA SER A 41 -8.78 14.36 -10.07
C SER A 41 -7.69 15.37 -9.71
N ALA A 42 -6.69 14.95 -8.91
CA ALA A 42 -5.59 15.82 -8.54
C ALA A 42 -4.77 16.25 -9.78
N PRO A 43 -4.33 17.51 -9.86
CA PRO A 43 -3.46 17.94 -10.95
C PRO A 43 -2.14 17.14 -10.90
N PRO A 44 -1.51 16.84 -12.06
CA PRO A 44 -0.31 16.00 -12.10
C PRO A 44 0.81 16.46 -11.15
N ASP A 45 1.03 17.78 -11.06
CA ASP A 45 2.06 18.38 -10.22
C ASP A 45 1.63 18.57 -8.75
N GLY A 46 0.36 18.26 -8.43
CA GLY A 46 -0.26 18.41 -7.11
C GLY A 46 -0.75 17.09 -6.49
N LEU A 47 -0.35 15.94 -7.06
CA LEU A 47 -0.82 14.62 -6.60
C LEU A 47 -0.54 14.39 -5.12
N TYR A 48 0.67 14.73 -4.65
CA TYR A 48 1.12 14.43 -3.29
C TYR A 48 0.64 15.47 -2.26
N GLU A 49 0.08 16.56 -2.76
CA GLU A 49 -0.55 17.65 -2.03
C GLU A 49 -2.03 17.35 -1.76
N CYS A 50 -2.62 16.38 -2.49
CA CYS A 50 -3.98 15.88 -2.34
C CYS A 50 -4.30 15.49 -0.88
N SER A 51 -5.50 15.84 -0.42
CA SER A 51 -5.90 15.67 0.99
C SER A 51 -6.23 14.23 1.35
N ALA A 52 -6.50 13.39 0.35
CA ALA A 52 -6.63 11.95 0.47
C ALA A 52 -5.37 11.26 1.06
N PHE A 53 -4.18 11.84 0.89
CA PHE A 53 -2.95 11.27 1.45
C PHE A 53 -2.74 11.65 2.92
N GLU A 54 -2.63 10.62 3.76
CA GLU A 54 -1.98 10.76 5.06
C GLU A 54 -0.47 10.94 4.83
N ARG A 55 0.09 12.07 5.28
CA ARG A 55 1.50 12.44 5.09
C ARG A 55 2.29 12.31 6.38
N ASP A 56 3.49 11.75 6.28
CA ASP A 56 4.50 11.76 7.33
C ASP A 56 5.81 12.30 6.76
N GLY A 57 6.00 13.61 6.90
CA GLY A 57 7.07 14.35 6.23
C GLY A 57 6.99 14.31 4.71
N GLU A 58 8.14 14.46 4.05
CA GLU A 58 8.29 14.41 2.59
C GLU A 58 8.69 13.01 2.08
N SER A 59 8.80 12.02 2.96
CA SER A 59 9.32 10.69 2.64
C SER A 59 8.25 9.61 2.63
N ARG A 60 7.01 9.91 3.05
CA ARG A 60 5.95 8.91 3.19
C ARG A 60 4.56 9.47 2.94
N TYR A 61 3.83 8.79 2.07
CA TYR A 61 2.45 9.06 1.70
C TYR A 61 1.63 7.78 1.86
N ALA A 62 0.43 7.87 2.44
CA ALA A 62 -0.45 6.71 2.60
C ALA A 62 -1.90 7.02 2.22
N LEU A 63 -2.53 6.12 1.47
CA LEU A 63 -3.96 6.12 1.18
C LEU A 63 -4.62 5.01 1.97
N ARG A 64 -5.61 5.34 2.79
CA ARG A 64 -6.41 4.36 3.51
C ARG A 64 -7.50 3.80 2.62
N LEU A 65 -7.14 2.78 1.84
CA LEU A 65 -8.03 2.14 0.90
C LEU A 65 -8.82 0.97 1.52
N GLY A 66 -8.31 0.39 2.61
CA GLY A 66 -8.90 -0.77 3.26
C GLY A 66 -8.95 -2.01 2.37
N ASN A 67 -9.64 -3.03 2.82
CA ASN A 67 -10.07 -4.18 2.02
C ASN A 67 -11.47 -4.60 2.46
N ARG A 68 -12.08 -5.56 1.76
CA ARG A 68 -13.45 -6.05 2.06
C ARG A 68 -13.68 -6.55 3.49
N TYR A 69 -12.62 -6.88 4.24
CA TYR A 69 -12.68 -7.34 5.63
C TYR A 69 -12.20 -6.29 6.63
N TYR A 70 -11.36 -5.34 6.21
CA TYR A 70 -10.66 -4.43 7.12
C TYR A 70 -10.48 -3.02 6.53
N PRO A 71 -11.12 -1.98 7.07
CA PRO A 71 -11.13 -0.65 6.47
C PRO A 71 -9.84 0.16 6.68
N HIS A 72 -8.91 -0.31 7.52
CA HIS A 72 -7.73 0.46 7.91
C HIS A 72 -6.44 0.09 7.16
N MET A 73 -6.50 -0.88 6.27
CA MET A 73 -5.38 -1.23 5.39
C MET A 73 -5.01 -0.04 4.49
N LYS A 74 -3.72 0.13 4.17
CA LYS A 74 -3.23 1.28 3.41
C LYS A 74 -2.38 0.86 2.22
N LEU A 75 -2.47 1.64 1.14
CA LEU A 75 -1.43 1.74 0.13
C LEU A 75 -0.43 2.79 0.61
N VAL A 76 0.83 2.42 0.75
CA VAL A 76 1.90 3.31 1.20
C VAL A 76 2.91 3.50 0.07
N ILE A 77 3.30 4.75 -0.15
CA ILE A 77 4.40 5.16 -1.01
C ILE A 77 5.44 5.76 -0.09
N GLU A 78 6.58 5.11 0.06
CA GLU A 78 7.62 5.57 0.98
C GLU A 78 9.01 5.50 0.36
N ARG A 79 9.86 6.42 0.79
CA ARG A 79 11.25 6.50 0.37
C ARG A 79 12.10 5.63 1.28
N LEU A 80 13.07 4.91 0.70
CA LEU A 80 14.06 4.17 1.48
C LEU A 80 14.77 5.11 2.47
N PRO A 81 15.20 4.63 3.64
CA PRO A 81 16.00 5.41 4.57
C PRO A 81 17.30 5.96 3.95
N SER A 82 17.87 5.27 2.94
CA SER A 82 19.04 5.74 2.18
C SER A 82 18.73 6.93 1.25
N GLY A 83 17.45 7.18 0.98
CA GLY A 83 16.98 8.20 0.04
C GLY A 83 17.07 7.78 -1.43
N GLU A 84 17.51 6.56 -1.74
CA GLU A 84 17.88 6.15 -3.09
C GLU A 84 16.68 5.75 -3.96
N ALA A 85 15.59 5.27 -3.35
CA ALA A 85 14.43 4.80 -4.10
C ALA A 85 13.11 5.04 -3.36
N TRP A 86 12.05 5.23 -4.14
CA TRP A 86 10.67 5.12 -3.69
C TRP A 86 10.13 3.70 -3.94
N PHE A 87 9.26 3.23 -3.05
CA PHE A 87 8.60 1.94 -3.21
C PHE A 87 7.16 1.96 -2.70
N PHE A 88 6.39 1.01 -3.21
CA PHE A 88 5.03 0.72 -2.78
C PHE A 88 5.02 -0.37 -1.71
N ARG A 89 4.10 -0.24 -0.76
CA ARG A 89 3.85 -1.22 0.30
C ARG A 89 2.36 -1.33 0.59
N ALA A 90 1.88 -2.56 0.78
CA ALA A 90 0.53 -2.82 1.23
C ALA A 90 0.55 -2.98 2.76
N ASP A 91 0.32 -1.89 3.49
CA ASP A 91 0.37 -1.86 4.96
C ASP A 91 -0.95 -2.40 5.53
N THR A 92 -0.90 -3.57 6.19
CA THR A 92 -2.07 -4.20 6.81
C THR A 92 -2.65 -3.35 7.93
N HIS A 93 -1.81 -2.55 8.60
CA HIS A 93 -2.17 -1.64 9.70
C HIS A 93 -2.92 -2.29 10.89
N ASP A 94 -3.00 -3.62 10.93
CA ASP A 94 -3.69 -4.39 11.96
C ASP A 94 -2.82 -4.68 13.19
N GLN A 95 -1.49 -4.53 13.06
CA GLN A 95 -0.53 -4.65 14.17
C GLN A 95 -0.71 -3.62 15.29
N HIS A 96 -1.49 -2.57 15.05
CA HIS A 96 -1.85 -1.59 16.09
C HIS A 96 -2.99 -2.06 17.00
N VAL A 97 -3.63 -3.17 16.64
CA VAL A 97 -4.67 -3.81 17.45
C VAL A 97 -4.05 -5.02 18.13
N THR A 98 -4.18 -5.10 19.46
CA THR A 98 -3.75 -6.25 20.25
C THR A 98 -4.96 -6.88 20.90
N VAL A 99 -5.15 -8.17 20.67
CA VAL A 99 -6.18 -8.99 21.32
C VAL A 99 -5.45 -10.10 22.08
N GLU A 100 -5.73 -10.22 23.38
CA GLU A 100 -5.08 -11.21 24.23
C GLU A 100 -5.53 -12.64 23.85
N PRO A 101 -4.65 -13.66 23.96
CA PRO A 101 -5.03 -15.04 23.63
C PRO A 101 -6.20 -15.60 24.46
N SER A 102 -6.44 -15.06 25.65
CA SER A 102 -7.57 -15.44 26.49
C SER A 102 -8.89 -14.76 26.11
N ASP A 103 -8.86 -13.79 25.20
CA ASP A 103 -10.04 -13.07 24.75
C ASP A 103 -10.88 -13.93 23.78
N PRO A 104 -12.22 -14.01 23.94
CA PRO A 104 -13.08 -14.75 23.03
C PRO A 104 -13.00 -14.29 21.56
N ASP A 105 -12.61 -13.05 21.28
CA ASP A 105 -12.44 -12.52 19.92
C ASP A 105 -11.08 -12.88 19.29
N TYR A 106 -10.15 -13.45 20.05
CA TYR A 106 -8.81 -13.79 19.58
C TYR A 106 -8.80 -14.64 18.30
N PRO A 107 -9.61 -15.71 18.15
CA PRO A 107 -9.64 -16.49 16.92
C PRO A 107 -10.11 -15.68 15.71
N ALA A 108 -11.10 -14.78 15.90
CA ALA A 108 -11.59 -13.92 14.83
C ALA A 108 -10.52 -12.89 14.41
N PHE A 109 -9.80 -12.33 15.37
CA PHE A 109 -8.68 -11.42 15.12
C PHE A 109 -7.52 -12.11 14.39
N GLN A 110 -7.15 -13.35 14.76
CA GLN A 110 -6.15 -14.13 14.03
C GLN A 110 -6.58 -14.43 12.58
N ALA A 111 -7.86 -14.74 12.36
CA ALA A 111 -8.39 -14.94 11.01
C ALA A 111 -8.33 -13.65 10.18
N LEU A 112 -8.67 -12.50 10.79
CA LEU A 112 -8.58 -11.19 10.14
C LEU A 112 -7.14 -10.84 9.73
N THR A 113 -6.19 -10.95 10.65
CA THR A 113 -4.77 -10.65 10.39
C THR A 113 -4.18 -11.58 9.31
N THR A 114 -4.58 -12.85 9.29
CA THR A 114 -4.19 -13.80 8.24
C THR A 114 -4.74 -13.38 6.87
N ARG A 115 -6.01 -12.96 6.79
CA ARG A 115 -6.61 -12.46 5.54
C ARG A 115 -5.93 -11.18 5.05
N ASN A 116 -5.69 -10.22 5.95
CA ASN A 116 -5.00 -8.98 5.63
C ASN A 116 -3.59 -9.24 5.07
N ARG A 117 -2.80 -10.11 5.71
CA ARG A 117 -1.47 -10.51 5.20
C ARG A 117 -1.54 -11.19 3.84
N THR A 118 -2.54 -12.04 3.62
CA THR A 118 -2.73 -12.73 2.34
C THR A 118 -3.04 -11.73 1.22
N ILE A 119 -3.94 -10.77 1.47
CA ILE A 119 -4.28 -9.70 0.52
C ILE A 119 -3.06 -8.81 0.25
N ALA A 120 -2.35 -8.38 1.30
CA ALA A 120 -1.14 -7.56 1.17
C ALA A 120 -0.08 -8.25 0.30
N ALA A 121 0.18 -9.54 0.56
CA ALA A 121 1.13 -10.32 -0.21
C ALA A 121 0.73 -10.47 -1.68
N ALA A 122 -0.57 -10.65 -1.97
CA ALA A 122 -1.08 -10.71 -3.34
C ALA A 122 -0.90 -9.38 -4.07
N ILE A 123 -1.21 -8.25 -3.41
CA ILE A 123 -1.05 -6.90 -3.96
C ILE A 123 0.43 -6.62 -4.27
N GLU A 124 1.32 -6.85 -3.31
CA GLU A 124 2.76 -6.61 -3.53
C GLU A 124 3.36 -7.54 -4.59
N SER A 125 2.84 -8.75 -4.71
CA SER A 125 3.24 -9.67 -5.79
C SER A 125 2.79 -9.17 -7.16
N ALA A 126 1.57 -8.64 -7.27
CA ALA A 126 1.05 -8.08 -8.52
C ALA A 126 1.83 -6.82 -8.94
N TRP A 127 2.05 -5.89 -8.01
CA TRP A 127 2.91 -4.73 -8.24
C TRP A 127 4.31 -5.12 -8.70
N THR A 128 4.93 -6.10 -8.05
CA THR A 128 6.26 -6.60 -8.43
C THR A 128 6.25 -7.22 -9.83
N HIS A 129 5.19 -7.95 -10.19
CA HIS A 129 5.02 -8.53 -11.53
C HIS A 129 4.89 -7.45 -12.60
N ASP A 130 4.17 -6.37 -12.31
CA ASP A 130 3.94 -5.23 -13.20
C ASP A 130 5.12 -4.25 -13.25
N GLY A 131 6.23 -4.58 -12.58
CA GLY A 131 7.44 -3.76 -12.57
C GLY A 131 7.40 -2.55 -11.64
N LEU A 132 6.42 -2.47 -10.74
CA LEU A 132 6.42 -1.48 -9.66
C LEU A 132 7.40 -1.90 -8.56
N ASP A 133 8.15 -0.93 -8.04
CA ASP A 133 9.07 -1.17 -6.95
C ASP A 133 8.34 -1.42 -5.64
N THR A 134 8.56 -2.59 -5.07
CA THR A 134 8.10 -2.95 -3.73
C THR A 134 9.31 -3.15 -2.82
N PHE A 135 9.13 -3.00 -1.50
CA PHE A 135 10.22 -3.27 -0.54
C PHE A 135 10.78 -4.68 -0.70
N ARG A 136 9.92 -5.67 -0.95
CA ARG A 136 10.32 -7.06 -1.18
C ARG A 136 11.15 -7.21 -2.46
N ALA A 137 10.78 -6.52 -3.54
CA ALA A 137 11.57 -6.53 -4.77
C ALA A 137 12.94 -5.88 -4.55
N PHE A 138 13.00 -4.77 -3.81
CA PHE A 138 14.25 -4.12 -3.41
C PHE A 138 15.14 -5.05 -2.59
N LEU A 139 14.63 -5.65 -1.51
CA LEU A 139 15.39 -6.57 -0.66
C LEU A 139 15.98 -7.74 -1.44
N ARG A 140 15.22 -8.30 -2.39
CA ARG A 140 15.72 -9.38 -3.25
C ARG A 140 16.92 -8.92 -4.08
N ARG A 141 16.84 -7.75 -4.72
CA ARG A 141 17.94 -7.18 -5.52
C ARG A 141 19.17 -6.87 -4.66
N ASP A 142 18.98 -6.29 -3.47
CA ASP A 142 20.08 -5.98 -2.54
C ASP A 142 20.78 -7.26 -2.04
N LEU A 143 20.02 -8.30 -1.69
CA LEU A 143 20.59 -9.59 -1.30
C LEU A 143 21.36 -10.25 -2.46
N ASP A 144 20.84 -10.19 -3.68
CA ASP A 144 21.53 -10.72 -4.86
C ASP A 144 22.82 -9.95 -5.18
N ALA A 145 22.80 -8.62 -5.04
CA ALA A 145 23.98 -7.78 -5.26
C ALA A 145 25.11 -8.02 -4.25
N ARG A 146 24.78 -8.37 -2.99
CA ARG A 146 25.78 -8.68 -1.94
C ARG A 146 26.39 -10.08 -2.06
N ARG A 147 25.87 -10.94 -2.93
CA ARG A 147 26.40 -12.29 -3.18
C ARG A 147 27.46 -12.31 -4.28
N HIS A 148 27.72 -11.18 -4.94
CA HIS A 148 28.74 -10.97 -5.96
C HIS A 148 29.81 -9.99 -5.45
#